data_AF-A0A4R4SJT7-F1
#
_entry.id   AF-A0A4R4SJT7-F1
#
_cell.length_a   1.000
_cell.length_b   1.000
_cell.length_c   1.000
_cell.angle_alpha   90.00
_cell.angle_beta   90.00
_cell.angle_gamma   90.00
#
_symmetry.space_group_name_H-M   'P 1'
#
loop_
_entity.id
_entity.type
_entity.pdbx_description
1 polymer ?
#
loop_
_entity_poly.entity_id
_entity_poly.type
_entity_poly.pdbx_seq_one_letter_code
_entity_poly.pdbx_strand_id
1 'polypeptide(L)'
;MAVTHIAAPHIIINDRYLRQRCGWCGAVIIEYDLAAVAVPAGTDPTPATWSTGALVAVDGRASWAASATNRLPEDACGVNPLTMVGFGTGDSRG
;
A
#
# COMPACT_ATOMS: atom_id res chain seq x y z
N MET A 1 -5.75 -14.65 -13.42
CA MET A 1 -7.19 -14.87 -13.63
C MET A 1 -7.87 -14.05 -12.58
N ALA A 2 -8.46 -12.92 -12.97
CA ALA A 2 -9.07 -12.00 -12.02
C ALA A 2 -10.38 -12.58 -11.47
N VAL A 3 -10.51 -12.64 -10.15
CA VAL A 3 -11.77 -12.99 -9.47
C VAL A 3 -12.47 -11.69 -9.11
N THR A 4 -13.76 -11.60 -9.44
CA THR A 4 -14.58 -10.44 -9.07
C THR A 4 -15.13 -10.61 -7.66
N HIS A 5 -14.92 -9.61 -6.81
CA HIS A 5 -15.39 -9.51 -5.44
C HIS A 5 -16.40 -8.38 -5.28
N ILE A 6 -17.23 -8.43 -4.24
CA ILE A 6 -18.17 -7.36 -3.88
C ILE A 6 -17.62 -6.67 -2.62
N ALA A 7 -17.26 -5.40 -2.71
CA ALA A 7 -16.70 -4.68 -1.58
C ALA A 7 -17.70 -4.56 -0.41
N ALA A 8 -17.32 -5.07 0.76
CA ALA A 8 -18.01 -4.77 2.02
C ALA A 8 -17.58 -3.39 2.54
N PRO A 9 -18.21 -2.85 3.60
CA PRO A 9 -17.68 -1.69 4.30
C PRO A 9 -16.22 -1.90 4.71
N HIS A 10 -15.40 -0.86 4.58
CA HIS A 10 -14.06 -0.86 5.16
C HIS A 10 -14.17 -0.54 6.65
N ILE A 11 -13.19 -1.03 7.43
CA ILE A 11 -13.07 -0.76 8.85
C ILE A 11 -11.64 -0.31 9.16
N ILE A 12 -11.51 0.53 10.18
CA ILE A 12 -10.24 0.88 10.79
C ILE A 12 -10.20 0.21 12.16
N ILE A 13 -9.16 -0.60 12.39
CA ILE A 13 -8.96 -1.34 13.64
C ILE A 13 -7.82 -0.69 14.41
N ASN A 14 -8.09 -0.34 15.68
CA ASN A 14 -7.12 0.31 16.57
C ASN A 14 -6.46 1.56 15.96
N ASP A 15 -7.21 2.34 15.17
CA ASP A 15 -6.72 3.52 14.46
C ASP A 15 -5.48 3.29 13.58
N ARG A 16 -5.21 2.02 13.23
CA ARG A 16 -3.95 1.60 12.59
C ARG A 16 -4.16 0.71 11.38
N TYR A 17 -5.05 -0.27 11.47
CA TYR A 17 -5.19 -1.24 10.38
C TYR A 17 -6.45 -0.96 9.58
N LEU A 18 -6.28 -0.54 8.33
CA LEU A 18 -7.38 -0.38 7.39
C LEU A 18 -7.64 -1.71 6.70
N ARG A 19 -8.89 -2.17 6.74
CA ARG A 19 -9.28 -3.44 6.13
C ARG A 19 -10.58 -3.32 5.36
N GLN A 20 -10.58 -3.88 4.16
CA GLN A 20 -11.79 -4.09 3.37
C GLN A 20 -11.81 -5.54 2.86
N ARG A 21 -12.95 -6.20 2.98
CA ARG A 21 -13.15 -7.58 2.53
C ARG A 21 -14.28 -7.67 1.53
N CYS A 22 -14.33 -8.78 0.81
CA CYS A 22 -15.49 -9.15 0.03
C CYS A 22 -16.66 -9.48 0.98
N GLY A 23 -17.80 -8.83 0.79
CA GLY A 23 -19.00 -9.07 1.59
C GLY A 23 -19.63 -10.44 1.34
N TRP A 24 -19.30 -11.08 0.21
CA TRP A 24 -19.83 -12.38 -0.16
C TRP A 24 -18.90 -13.53 0.25
N CYS A 25 -17.68 -13.56 -0.28
CA CYS A 25 -16.75 -14.68 -0.08
C CYS A 25 -15.72 -14.44 1.04
N GLY A 26 -15.72 -13.26 1.68
CA GLY A 26 -14.83 -12.93 2.79
C GLY A 26 -13.36 -12.68 2.40
N ALA A 27 -13.01 -12.80 1.12
CA ALA A 27 -11.67 -12.53 0.61
C ALA A 27 -11.19 -11.12 0.98
N VAL A 28 -9.89 -10.97 1.24
CA VAL A 28 -9.30 -9.67 1.55
C VAL A 28 -9.17 -8.87 0.26
N ILE A 29 -9.74 -7.67 0.25
CA ILE A 29 -9.65 -6.71 -0.85
C ILE A 29 -8.58 -5.65 -0.51
N ILE A 30 -8.62 -5.12 0.72
CA ILE A 30 -7.61 -4.19 1.26
C ILE A 30 -7.14 -4.68 2.62
N GLU A 31 -5.83 -4.64 2.82
CA GLU A 31 -5.19 -4.79 4.12
C GLU A 31 -3.98 -3.85 4.16
N TYR A 32 -4.06 -2.83 5.01
CA TYR A 32 -3.06 -1.76 5.08
C TYR A 32 -2.73 -1.42 6.54
N ASP A 33 -1.45 -1.20 6.83
CA ASP A 33 -0.99 -0.60 8.09
C ASP A 33 -0.83 0.91 7.87
N LEU A 34 -1.73 1.70 8.45
CA LEU A 34 -1.75 3.16 8.36
C LEU A 34 -0.52 3.79 9.00
N ALA A 35 0.18 3.09 9.91
CA ALA A 35 1.46 3.56 10.45
C ALA A 35 2.60 3.49 9.42
N ALA A 36 2.41 2.71 8.34
CA ALA A 36 3.35 2.57 7.24
C ALA A 36 2.92 3.38 6.00
N VAL A 37 2.16 4.46 6.19
CA VAL A 37 1.80 5.40 5.13
C VAL A 37 2.65 6.67 5.25
N ALA A 38 3.34 7.03 4.17
CA ALA A 38 4.13 8.24 4.02
C ALA A 38 3.67 8.93 2.73
N VAL A 39 2.98 10.04 2.92
CA VAL A 39 2.53 10.92 1.85
C VAL A 39 3.17 12.29 2.05
N PRO A 40 3.36 13.08 0.99
CA PRO A 40 3.87 14.44 1.12
C PRO A 40 3.03 15.29 2.06
N ALA A 41 3.69 16.19 2.79
CA ALA A 41 3.03 17.12 3.71
C ALA A 41 1.89 17.88 3.02
N GLY A 42 0.70 17.88 3.64
CA GLY A 42 -0.51 18.50 3.09
C GLY A 42 -1.38 17.58 2.21
N THR A 43 -0.98 16.33 2.01
CA THR A 43 -1.79 15.32 1.30
C THR A 43 -2.58 14.47 2.29
N ASP A 44 -3.80 14.06 1.92
CA ASP A 44 -4.57 13.09 2.72
C ASP A 44 -3.83 11.73 2.73
N PRO A 45 -3.41 11.24 3.92
CA PRO A 45 -2.73 9.95 4.03
C PRO A 45 -3.67 8.76 3.92
N THR A 46 -4.99 8.96 3.76
CA THR A 46 -5.95 7.87 3.76
C THR A 46 -5.85 7.04 2.47
N PRO A 47 -5.56 5.73 2.55
CA PRO A 47 -5.57 4.87 1.37
C PRO A 47 -6.94 4.87 0.69
N ALA A 48 -6.96 4.88 -0.64
CA ALA A 48 -8.20 4.76 -1.39
C ALA A 48 -8.93 3.45 -1.06
N THR A 49 -10.24 3.51 -0.88
CA THR A 49 -11.11 2.34 -0.65
C THR A 49 -12.21 2.27 -1.70
N TRP A 50 -12.82 1.10 -1.85
CA TRP A 50 -13.99 0.94 -2.71
C TRP A 50 -15.27 1.29 -1.94
N SER A 51 -16.26 1.83 -2.65
CA SER A 51 -17.60 1.97 -2.09
C SER A 51 -18.22 0.60 -1.81
N THR A 52 -19.01 0.49 -0.74
CA THR A 52 -19.73 -0.74 -0.42
C THR A 52 -20.63 -1.15 -1.59
N GLY A 53 -20.57 -2.42 -1.98
CA GLY A 53 -21.30 -2.98 -3.14
C GLY A 53 -20.56 -2.87 -4.47
N ALA A 54 -19.41 -2.17 -4.54
CA ALA A 54 -18.63 -2.10 -5.75
C ALA A 54 -18.08 -3.47 -6.16
N LEU A 55 -18.04 -3.72 -7.48
CA LEU A 55 -17.41 -4.90 -8.06
C LEU A 55 -15.91 -4.65 -8.22
N VAL A 56 -15.09 -5.48 -7.58
CA VAL A 56 -13.63 -5.34 -7.57
C VAL A 56 -13.00 -6.58 -8.19
N ALA A 57 -12.33 -6.41 -9.32
CA ALA A 57 -11.52 -7.47 -9.92
C ALA A 57 -10.14 -7.49 -9.24
N VAL A 58 -9.83 -8.55 -8.52
CA VAL A 58 -8.54 -8.74 -7.86
C VAL A 58 -7.78 -9.85 -8.58
N ASP A 59 -6.58 -9.54 -9.09
CA ASP A 59 -5.68 -10.50 -9.75
C ASP A 59 -4.39 -10.69 -8.95
N GLY A 60 -4.53 -10.80 -7.62
CA GLY A 60 -3.43 -10.94 -6.66
C GLY A 60 -3.25 -9.73 -5.75
N ARG A 61 -2.11 -9.67 -5.03
CA ARG A 61 -1.75 -8.51 -4.20
C ARG A 61 -1.42 -7.34 -5.11
N ALA A 62 -2.10 -6.20 -4.91
CA ALA A 62 -1.71 -4.96 -5.57
C ALA A 62 -0.35 -4.52 -5.05
N SER A 63 0.66 -4.50 -5.93
CA SER A 63 1.93 -3.82 -5.71
C SER A 63 2.10 -2.79 -6.83
N TRP A 64 2.43 -1.55 -6.47
CA TRP A 64 2.82 -0.53 -7.44
C TRP A 64 4.34 -0.43 -7.45
N ALA A 65 4.94 -0.63 -8.61
CA ALA A 65 6.33 -0.27 -8.83
C ALA A 65 6.37 1.24 -9.16
N ALA A 66 7.08 2.03 -8.36
CA ALA A 66 7.47 3.36 -8.78
C ALA A 66 8.51 3.20 -9.90
N SER A 67 8.22 3.72 -11.10
CA SER A 67 9.21 3.71 -12.19
C SER A 67 10.42 4.54 -11.77
N ALA A 68 11.63 3.96 -11.86
CA ALA A 68 12.88 4.59 -11.45
C ALA A 68 13.18 5.94 -12.13
N THR A 69 12.48 6.26 -13.22
CA THR A 69 12.55 7.54 -13.94
C THR A 69 11.87 8.70 -13.21
N ASN A 70 10.85 8.42 -12.39
CA ASN A 70 10.27 9.40 -11.50
C ASN A 70 10.86 9.17 -10.11
N ARG A 71 11.83 10.02 -9.73
CA ARG A 71 12.32 10.08 -8.35
C ARG A 71 11.09 10.22 -7.46
N LEU A 72 10.85 9.20 -6.64
CA LEU A 72 9.91 9.31 -5.53
C LEU A 72 10.36 10.53 -4.70
N PRO A 73 9.41 11.40 -4.28
CA PRO A 73 9.70 12.41 -3.27
C PRO A 73 10.50 11.79 -2.11
N GLU A 74 11.43 12.55 -1.53
CA GLU A 74 12.35 12.03 -0.50
C GLU A 74 11.60 11.49 0.75
N ASP A 75 10.32 11.84 0.89
CA ASP A 75 9.39 11.48 1.95
C ASP A 75 8.30 10.48 1.53
N ALA A 76 8.35 9.92 0.32
CA ALA A 76 7.33 9.00 -0.16
C ALA A 76 7.49 7.58 0.41
N CYS A 77 6.35 6.88 0.58
CA CYS A 77 6.29 5.54 1.16
C CYS A 77 6.79 4.38 0.28
N GLY A 78 7.64 4.66 -0.71
CA GLY A 78 8.27 3.66 -1.55
C GLY A 78 9.77 3.64 -1.31
N VAL A 79 10.33 2.47 -0.99
CA VAL A 79 11.79 2.30 -1.02
C VAL A 79 12.28 2.54 -2.45
N ASN A 80 13.09 3.58 -2.66
CA ASN A 80 13.79 3.75 -3.93
C ASN A 80 14.88 2.68 -3.99
N PRO A 81 14.76 1.65 -4.86
CA PRO A 81 15.73 0.55 -4.89
C PRO A 81 17.15 1.04 -5.25
N LEU A 82 17.31 2.21 -5.87
CA LEU A 82 18.62 2.80 -6.17
C LEU A 82 19.32 3.40 -4.94
N THR A 83 18.58 3.70 -3.86
CA THR A 83 19.17 4.21 -2.60
C THR A 83 19.67 3.11 -1.67
N MET A 84 19.25 1.85 -1.87
CA MET A 84 19.73 0.71 -1.06
C MET A 84 21.06 0.13 -1.54
N VAL A 85 21.56 0.52 -2.72
CA VAL A 85 22.85 0.04 -3.26
C VAL A 85 24.05 0.84 -2.70
N GLY A 86 23.81 1.92 -1.95
CA GLY A 86 24.86 2.80 -1.41
C GLY A 86 25.37 2.47 0.00
N PHE A 87 24.72 1.59 0.76
CA PHE A 87 25.08 1.28 2.15
C PHE A 87 25.81 -0.06 2.32
N GLY A 88 26.56 -0.48 1.31
CA GLY A 88 27.13 -1.82 1.21
C GLY A 88 28.61 -1.89 0.89
N THR A 89 29.47 -1.00 1.41
CA THR A 89 30.90 -1.28 1.71
C THR A 89 31.49 -0.11 2.49
N GLY A 90 31.43 -0.19 3.81
CA GLY A 90 32.10 0.74 4.72
C GLY A 90 32.49 -0.02 5.98
N ASP A 91 33.41 -0.97 5.81
CA ASP A 91 34.01 -1.75 6.89
C ASP A 91 34.72 -0.79 7.85
N SER A 92 34.31 -0.85 9.10
CA SER A 92 34.89 -0.19 10.25
C SER A 92 36.12 -0.95 10.72
N ARG A 93 37.32 -0.37 10.60
CA ARG A 93 38.46 -0.55 11.55
C ARG A 93 39.68 0.29 11.14
N GLY A 94 40.22 1.00 12.13
CA GLY A 94 41.65 1.24 12.42
C GLY A 94 42.61 1.53 11.29
#